data_AF-A0A850JDL0-F1
#
_entry.id   AF-A0A850JDL0-F1
#
_cell.length_a   1.000
_cell.length_b   1.000
_cell.length_c   1.000
_cell.angle_alpha   90.00
_cell.angle_beta   90.00
_cell.angle_gamma   90.00
#
_symmetry.space_group_name_H-M   'P 1'
#
loop_
_entity.id
_entity.type
_entity.pdbx_description
1 polymer ?
#
loop_
_entity_poly.entity_id
_entity_poly.type
_entity_poly.pdbx_seq_one_letter_code
_entity_poly.pdbx_strand_id
1 'polypeptide(L)'
;MSARFAARLVVSISGADVGQRISLRRRLPTGEYSDVVGVLESWSGGTLAVRRRTGELVEVPESIMVAAKVVPPQPPPRRRPRREEPEDG
;
A
#
# COMPACT_ATOMS: atom_id res chain seq x y z
N MET A 1 17.10 0.62 -8.15
CA MET A 1 16.85 -0.85 -8.19
C MET A 1 15.34 -1.07 -8.14
N SER A 2 14.67 -1.17 -9.29
CA SER A 2 13.27 -1.60 -9.31
C SER A 2 13.25 -3.10 -9.04
N ALA A 3 12.87 -3.49 -7.81
CA ALA A 3 12.67 -4.89 -7.48
C ALA A 3 11.64 -5.47 -8.45
N ARG A 4 12.05 -6.47 -9.23
CA ARG A 4 11.13 -7.30 -9.99
C ARG A 4 10.34 -8.13 -8.98
N PHE A 5 9.19 -7.61 -8.58
CA PHE A 5 8.26 -8.34 -7.73
C PHE A 5 7.62 -9.45 -8.58
N ALA A 6 8.00 -10.70 -8.34
CA ALA A 6 7.17 -11.83 -8.71
C ALA A 6 5.86 -11.68 -7.92
N ALA A 7 4.81 -11.18 -8.57
CA ALA A 7 3.56 -10.82 -7.90
C ALA A 7 2.76 -12.08 -7.60
N ARG A 8 3.03 -12.69 -6.44
CA ARG A 8 2.11 -13.68 -5.88
C ARG A 8 0.83 -12.94 -5.46
N LEU A 9 -0.31 -13.40 -5.95
CA LEU A 9 -1.62 -12.96 -5.49
C LEU A 9 -1.79 -13.45 -4.05
N VAL A 10 -1.59 -12.54 -3.10
CA VAL A 10 -1.66 -12.82 -1.66
C VAL A 10 -2.52 -11.74 -1.01
N VAL A 11 -3.47 -12.18 -0.20
CA VAL A 11 -4.21 -11.32 0.74
C VAL A 11 -3.64 -11.60 2.12
N SER A 12 -2.95 -10.61 2.69
CA SER A 12 -2.31 -10.69 4.01
C SER A 12 -2.83 -9.60 4.95
N ILE A 13 -4.08 -9.19 4.77
CA ILE A 13 -4.79 -8.20 5.60
C ILE A 13 -6.10 -8.80 6.09
N SER A 14 -6.63 -8.22 7.16
CA SER A 14 -7.91 -8.54 7.77
C SER A 14 -8.61 -7.27 8.27
N GLY A 15 -9.81 -7.40 8.84
CA GLY A 15 -10.48 -6.28 9.51
C GLY A 15 -9.67 -5.64 10.65
N ALA A 16 -8.69 -6.36 11.22
CA ALA A 16 -7.79 -5.79 12.23
C ALA A 16 -6.83 -4.73 11.67
N ASP A 17 -6.69 -4.63 10.35
CA ASP A 17 -5.82 -3.67 9.69
C ASP A 17 -6.52 -2.34 9.35
N VAL A 18 -7.77 -2.15 9.80
CA VAL A 18 -8.47 -0.86 9.71
C VAL A 18 -7.63 0.24 10.37
N GLY A 19 -7.52 1.39 9.71
CA GLY A 19 -6.65 2.50 10.08
C GLY A 19 -5.24 2.41 9.53
N GLN A 20 -4.81 1.25 9.01
CA GLN A 20 -3.49 1.11 8.41
C GLN A 20 -3.48 1.46 6.92
N ARG A 21 -2.30 1.87 6.44
CA ARG A 21 -2.07 2.06 5.01
C ARG A 21 -1.89 0.71 4.33
N ILE A 22 -2.64 0.45 3.29
CA ILE A 22 -2.61 -0.79 2.52
C ILE A 22 -2.35 -0.52 1.03
N SER A 23 -1.91 -1.57 0.33
CA SER A 23 -1.99 -1.68 -1.12
C SER A 23 -2.90 -2.85 -1.45
N LEU A 24 -3.89 -2.60 -2.29
CA LEU A 24 -4.90 -3.55 -2.73
C LEU A 24 -4.87 -3.63 -4.26
N ARG A 25 -4.93 -4.85 -4.79
CA ARG A 25 -5.17 -5.12 -6.21
C ARG A 25 -6.54 -5.73 -6.40
N ARG A 26 -7.33 -5.16 -7.32
CA ARG A 26 -8.66 -5.67 -7.69
C ARG A 26 -8.73 -6.01 -9.18
N ARG A 27 -9.60 -6.97 -9.51
CA ARG A 27 -9.98 -7.27 -10.89
C ARG A 27 -11.11 -6.34 -11.32
N LEU A 28 -11.01 -5.79 -12.52
CA LEU A 28 -12.04 -4.96 -13.14
C LEU A 28 -12.99 -5.83 -14.00
N PRO A 29 -14.22 -5.35 -14.28
CA PRO A 29 -15.15 -6.04 -15.17
C PRO A 29 -14.58 -6.29 -16.58
N THR A 30 -13.65 -5.43 -17.04
CA THR A 30 -12.94 -5.58 -18.32
C THR A 30 -11.95 -6.76 -18.34
N GLY A 31 -11.71 -7.40 -17.19
CA GLY A 31 -10.72 -8.46 -17.03
C GLY A 31 -9.33 -7.95 -16.65
N GLU A 32 -9.11 -6.65 -16.68
CA GLU A 32 -7.88 -5.99 -16.27
C GLU A 32 -7.73 -5.91 -14.74
N TYR A 33 -6.56 -5.48 -14.27
CA TYR A 33 -6.29 -5.26 -12.86
C TYR A 33 -6.08 -3.78 -12.57
N SER A 34 -6.51 -3.35 -11.38
CA SER A 34 -6.30 -1.99 -10.88
C SER A 34 -5.78 -2.05 -9.45
N ASP A 35 -4.83 -1.18 -9.15
CA ASP A 35 -4.23 -1.06 -7.82
C ASP A 35 -4.79 0.18 -7.09
N VAL A 36 -5.08 0.02 -5.80
CA VAL A 36 -5.54 1.07 -4.89
C VAL A 36 -4.58 1.11 -3.71
N VAL A 37 -4.03 2.28 -3.43
CA VAL A 37 -3.17 2.51 -2.25
C VAL A 37 -3.79 3.61 -1.41
N GLY A 38 -4.00 3.32 -0.13
CA GLY A 38 -4.70 4.22 0.77
C GLY A 38 -4.82 3.66 2.19
N VAL A 39 -5.52 4.37 3.05
CA VAL A 39 -5.87 3.91 4.39
C VAL A 39 -7.12 3.05 4.31
N LEU A 40 -7.11 1.87 4.94
CA LEU A 40 -8.31 1.05 5.08
C LEU A 40 -9.23 1.70 6.14
N GLU A 41 -10.28 2.39 5.71
CA GLU A 41 -11.21 3.07 6.63
C GLU A 41 -12.23 2.10 7.22
N SER A 42 -12.65 1.09 6.46
CA SER A 42 -13.56 0.05 6.95
C SER A 42 -13.39 -1.26 6.20
N TRP A 43 -13.70 -2.35 6.88
CA TRP A 43 -13.89 -3.68 6.31
C TRP A 43 -15.14 -4.29 6.93
N SER A 44 -16.23 -4.36 6.16
CA SER A 44 -17.48 -4.93 6.64
C SER A 44 -18.40 -5.28 5.48
N GLY A 45 -19.30 -6.24 5.69
CA GLY A 45 -20.34 -6.56 4.70
C GLY A 45 -19.78 -6.98 3.34
N GLY A 46 -18.61 -7.63 3.29
CA GLY A 46 -18.01 -8.05 2.03
C GLY A 46 -17.31 -6.91 1.25
N THR A 47 -17.13 -5.73 1.85
CA THR A 47 -16.59 -4.55 1.18
C THR A 47 -15.50 -3.87 2.01
N LEU A 48 -14.42 -3.49 1.34
CA LEU A 48 -13.36 -2.67 1.89
C LEU A 48 -13.54 -1.23 1.39
N ALA A 49 -13.46 -0.26 2.31
CA ALA A 49 -13.43 1.16 1.97
C ALA A 49 -12.00 1.68 2.16
N VAL A 50 -11.39 2.16 1.08
CA VAL A 50 -10.01 2.62 1.06
C VAL A 50 -9.93 4.10 0.70
N ARG A 51 -9.45 4.91 1.64
CA ARG A 51 -9.20 6.34 1.42
C ARG A 51 -7.85 6.56 0.77
N ARG A 52 -7.85 7.04 -0.46
CA ARG A 52 -6.63 7.44 -1.15
C ARG A 52 -6.03 8.69 -0.50
N ARG A 53 -4.73 8.90 -0.72
CA ARG A 53 -4.04 10.13 -0.29
C ARG A 53 -4.66 11.42 -0.84
N THR A 54 -5.42 11.32 -1.93
CA THR A 54 -6.11 12.43 -2.58
C THR A 54 -7.41 12.81 -1.88
N GLY A 55 -7.84 12.05 -0.88
CA GLY A 55 -9.15 12.22 -0.22
C GLY A 55 -10.27 11.41 -0.86
N GLU A 56 -10.07 10.81 -2.03
CA GLU A 56 -11.04 9.94 -2.70
C GLU A 56 -11.26 8.65 -1.91
N LEU A 57 -12.52 8.33 -1.62
CA LEU A 57 -12.92 7.06 -1.03
C LEU A 57 -13.23 6.05 -2.13
N VAL A 58 -12.56 4.90 -2.10
CA VAL A 58 -12.76 3.82 -3.07
C VAL A 58 -13.29 2.59 -2.35
N GLU A 59 -14.48 2.16 -2.74
CA GLU A 59 -15.07 0.91 -2.27
C GLU A 59 -14.66 -0.25 -3.17
N VAL A 60 -14.32 -1.37 -2.55
CA VAL A 60 -13.85 -2.58 -3.23
C VAL A 60 -14.52 -3.81 -2.60
N PRO A 61 -15.35 -4.55 -3.37
CA PRO A 61 -15.86 -5.83 -2.93
C PRO A 61 -14.73 -6.84 -2.69
N GLU A 62 -14.82 -7.60 -1.61
CA GLU A 62 -13.89 -8.68 -1.27
C GLU A 62 -13.77 -9.71 -2.41
N SER A 63 -14.88 -9.98 -3.10
CA SER A 63 -14.96 -10.96 -4.19
C SER A 63 -14.09 -10.63 -5.41
N ILE A 64 -13.72 -9.36 -5.61
CA ILE A 64 -12.88 -8.93 -6.73
C ILE A 64 -11.44 -8.60 -6.31
N MET A 65 -11.15 -8.65 -5.01
CA MET A 65 -9.82 -8.43 -4.48
C MET A 65 -8.96 -9.66 -4.74
N VAL A 66 -7.80 -9.46 -5.38
CA VAL A 66 -6.89 -10.56 -5.74
C VAL A 66 -5.58 -10.53 -4.97
N ALA A 67 -5.20 -9.37 -4.44
CA ALA A 67 -4.08 -9.25 -3.52
C ALA A 67 -4.29 -8.04 -2.63
N ALA A 68 -3.83 -8.14 -1.38
CA ALA A 68 -3.75 -6.98 -0.50
C ALA A 68 -2.71 -7.19 0.60
N LYS A 69 -2.00 -6.12 0.95
CA LYS A 69 -1.00 -6.11 2.02
C LYS A 69 -0.95 -4.76 2.72
N VAL A 70 -0.59 -4.79 4.00
CA VAL A 70 -0.18 -3.58 4.72
C VAL A 70 1.09 -3.01 4.08
N VAL A 71 1.10 -1.68 3.92
CA VAL A 71 2.25 -0.92 3.43
C VAL A 71 2.77 -0.08 4.60
N PRO A 72 3.98 -0.36 5.12
CA PRO A 72 4.55 0.47 6.17
C PRO A 72 4.79 1.91 5.66
N PRO A 73 4.71 2.91 6.56
CA PRO A 73 5.07 4.27 6.22
C PRO A 73 6.50 4.35 5.70
N GLN A 74 6.76 5.33 4.83
CA GLN A 74 8.08 5.49 4.22
C GLN A 74 9.13 5.74 5.33
N PRO A 75 10.25 4.98 5.35
CA PRO A 75 11.26 5.17 6.38
C PRO A 75 11.82 6.60 6.33
N PRO A 76 12.20 7.18 7.49
CA PRO A 76 12.74 8.54 7.54
C PRO A 76 13.99 8.66 6.66
N PRO A 77 14.21 9.81 6.01
CA PRO A 77 15.39 10.03 5.18
C PRO A 77 16.66 9.88 6.03
N ARG A 78 17.58 9.02 5.58
CA ARG A 78 18.88 8.84 6.23
C ARG A 78 19.68 10.13 6.09
N ARG A 79 19.91 10.85 7.19
CA ARG A 79 20.94 11.91 7.25
C ARG A 79 22.28 11.24 6.95
N ARG A 80 22.90 11.58 5.81
CA ARG A 80 24.32 11.28 5.59
C ARG A 80 25.14 12.16 6.55
N PRO A 81 26.09 11.61 7.33
CA PRO A 81 27.04 12.46 8.02
C PRO A 81 27.83 13.27 6.98
N ARG A 82 27.93 14.57 7.20
CA ARG A 82 28.86 15.43 6.46
C ARG A 82 30.26 14.91 6.79
N ARG A 83 31.03 14.52 5.78
CA ARG A 83 32.45 14.24 5.94
C ARG A 83 33.10 15.57 6.31
N GLU A 84 33.51 15.71 7.56
CA GLU A 84 34.48 16.74 7.93
C GLU A 84 35.79 16.29 7.30
N GLU A 85 36.20 17.00 6.25
CA GLU A 85 37.55 16.89 5.71
C GLU A 85 38.49 17.48 6.77
N PRO A 86 39.50 16.75 7.24
CA PRO A 86 40.52 17.36 8.07
C PRO A 86 41.30 18.33 7.18
N GLU A 87 41.26 19.61 7.55
CA GLU A 87 42.21 20.62 7.08
C GLU A 87 43.59 20.23 7.64
N ASP A 88 44.44 19.64 6.80
CA ASP A 88 45.85 19.41 7.14
C ASP A 88 46.63 20.72 6.90
N GLY A 89 47.35 21.16 7.92
CA GLY A 89 48.18 22.36 7.94
C GLY A 89 49.58 22.16 7.37
#